data_AF-A0A8I2G3M0-F1
#
_entry.id   AF-A0A8I2G3M0-F1
#
_cell.length_a   1.000
_cell.length_b   1.000
_cell.length_c   1.000
_cell.angle_alpha   90.00
_cell.angle_beta   90.00
_cell.angle_gamma   90.00
#
_symmetry.space_group_name_H-M   'P 1'
#
loop_
_entity.id
_entity.type
_entity.pdbx_description
1 polymer ?
#
loop_
_entity_poly.entity_id
_entity_poly.type
_entity_poly.pdbx_seq_one_letter_code
_entity_poly.pdbx_strand_id
1 'polypeptide(L)'
;MNKLERRNIVDILALTPMQEGMLFHYLKEPESDVYFEQLSLNLVGDIDNEIFEQAWNAVIQGNEMLRTMFRWENVENPIQVVLKEHPLQPVYYDLAGKDTDDLEKSLEEIKARDRNEKFDLRKVPFRVTLCRTGKEKYEIIISNHHIL
;
A
#
# COMPACT_ATOMS: atom_id res chain seq x y z
N MET A 1 4.04 -19.17 -9.64
CA MET A 1 2.98 -18.20 -10.02
C MET A 1 1.78 -18.45 -9.11
N ASN A 2 1.45 -17.53 -8.20
CA ASN A 2 0.28 -17.70 -7.34
C ASN A 2 -0.99 -17.59 -8.19
N LYS A 3 -1.78 -18.67 -8.19
CA LYS A 3 -3.00 -18.77 -8.99
C LYS A 3 -4.07 -17.87 -8.38
N LEU A 4 -4.49 -16.84 -9.11
CA LEU A 4 -5.60 -15.99 -8.68
C LEU A 4 -6.90 -16.80 -8.73
N GLU A 5 -7.74 -16.64 -7.71
CA GLU A 5 -9.07 -17.22 -7.72
C GLU A 5 -9.95 -16.45 -8.71
N ARG A 6 -10.43 -17.11 -9.77
CA ARG A 6 -11.25 -16.45 -10.82
C ARG A 6 -12.47 -15.73 -10.26
N ARG A 7 -13.07 -16.25 -9.18
CA ARG A 7 -14.22 -15.64 -8.49
C ARG A 7 -13.90 -14.30 -7.83
N ASN A 8 -12.63 -14.00 -7.60
CA ASN A 8 -12.17 -12.76 -6.98
C ASN A 8 -11.66 -11.75 -8.02
N ILE A 9 -11.94 -11.93 -9.31
CA ILE A 9 -11.59 -10.99 -10.37
C ILE A 9 -12.87 -10.29 -10.83
N VAL A 10 -12.85 -8.95 -10.83
CA VAL A 10 -13.94 -8.11 -11.35
C VAL A 10 -13.70 -7.79 -12.81
N ASP A 11 -12.48 -7.35 -13.12
CA ASP A 11 -12.13 -6.92 -14.48
C ASP A 11 -10.65 -7.15 -14.80
N ILE A 12 -10.35 -7.16 -16.09
CA ILE A 12 -9.01 -7.25 -16.65
C ILE A 12 -8.90 -6.20 -17.76
N LEU A 13 -8.02 -5.22 -17.55
CA LEU A 13 -7.88 -4.08 -18.45
C LEU A 13 -6.45 -3.98 -18.98
N ALA A 14 -6.28 -3.31 -20.12
CA ALA A 14 -4.96 -2.87 -20.57
C ALA A 14 -4.40 -1.79 -19.62
N LEU A 15 -3.07 -1.66 -19.58
CA LEU A 15 -2.44 -0.52 -18.91
C LEU A 15 -2.64 0.75 -19.75
N THR A 16 -2.72 1.89 -19.08
CA THR A 16 -2.57 3.19 -19.76
C THR A 16 -1.11 3.37 -20.22
N PRO A 17 -0.83 4.24 -21.21
CA PRO A 17 0.54 4.48 -21.66
C PRO A 17 1.50 4.92 -20.54
N MET A 18 0.99 5.65 -19.56
CA MET A 18 1.78 6.08 -18.39
C MET A 18 2.08 4.91 -17.45
N GLN A 19 1.11 4.00 -17.23
CA GLN A 19 1.34 2.77 -16.47
C GLN A 19 2.32 1.84 -17.17
N GLU A 20 2.27 1.73 -18.51
CA GLU A 20 3.25 0.95 -19.28
C GLU A 20 4.67 1.50 -19.10
N GLY A 21 4.83 2.82 -19.16
CA GLY A 21 6.11 3.49 -18.89
C GLY A 21 6.63 3.20 -17.48
N MET A 22 5.77 3.33 -16.46
CA MET A 22 6.12 3.01 -15.08
C MET A 22 6.52 1.54 -14.90
N LEU A 23 5.78 0.61 -15.51
CA LEU A 23 6.09 -0.82 -15.46
C LEU A 23 7.43 -1.12 -16.16
N PHE A 24 7.73 -0.47 -17.27
CA PHE A 24 9.03 -0.61 -17.94
C PHE A 24 10.18 -0.20 -17.01
N HIS A 25 10.07 0.95 -16.33
CA HIS A 25 11.06 1.40 -15.35
C HIS A 25 11.18 0.45 -14.17
N TYR A 26 10.06 -0.01 -13.60
CA TYR A 26 10.04 -1.01 -12.53
C TYR A 26 10.83 -2.29 -12.90
N LEU A 27 10.72 -2.76 -14.14
CA LEU A 27 11.43 -3.94 -14.62
C LEU A 27 12.91 -3.69 -14.94
N LYS A 28 13.28 -2.46 -15.32
CA LYS A 28 14.66 -2.10 -15.68
C LYS A 28 15.50 -1.71 -14.47
N GLU A 29 14.88 -1.05 -13.49
CA GLU A 29 15.54 -0.46 -12.33
C GLU A 29 14.79 -0.89 -11.05
N PRO A 30 14.81 -2.18 -10.69
CA PRO A 30 14.01 -2.72 -9.57
C PRO A 30 14.37 -2.09 -8.21
N GLU A 31 15.58 -1.53 -8.09
CA GLU A 31 16.04 -0.85 -6.87
C GLU A 31 15.59 0.61 -6.78
N SER A 32 15.02 1.16 -7.85
CA SER A 32 14.58 2.57 -7.88
C SER A 32 13.42 2.82 -6.92
N ASP A 33 13.38 4.02 -6.34
CA ASP A 33 12.28 4.53 -5.51
C ASP A 33 11.44 5.58 -6.25
N VAL A 34 11.68 5.80 -7.54
CA VAL A 34 11.10 6.93 -8.30
C VAL A 34 9.57 6.96 -8.34
N TYR A 35 8.91 5.80 -8.15
CA TYR A 35 7.45 5.67 -8.10
C TYR A 35 6.94 5.20 -6.75
N PHE A 36 7.76 5.23 -5.70
CA PHE A 36 7.32 4.95 -4.36
C PHE A 36 6.80 6.23 -3.71
N GLU A 37 5.51 6.24 -3.40
CA GLU A 37 4.84 7.33 -2.70
C GLU A 37 4.61 6.94 -1.24
N GLN A 38 4.83 7.88 -0.33
CA GLN A 38 4.54 7.71 1.09
C GLN A 38 4.07 9.01 1.71
N LEU A 39 2.84 8.98 2.20
CA LEU A 39 2.19 10.07 2.90
C LEU A 39 2.13 9.74 4.38
N SER A 40 2.46 10.71 5.23
CA SER A 40 2.27 10.59 6.67
C SER A 40 1.36 11.69 7.22
N LEU A 41 0.41 11.31 8.07
CA LEU A 41 -0.57 12.23 8.65
C LEU A 41 -0.67 12.00 10.16
N ASN A 42 -0.69 13.10 10.92
CA ASN A 42 -0.95 13.06 12.35
C ASN A 42 -2.45 13.06 12.62
N LEU A 43 -2.90 12.13 13.47
CA LEU A 43 -4.28 12.00 13.91
C LEU A 43 -4.35 12.22 15.42
N VAL A 44 -5.41 12.88 15.87
CA VAL A 44 -5.69 13.11 17.29
C VAL A 44 -7.09 12.59 17.61
N GLY A 45 -7.20 11.82 18.68
CA GLY A 45 -8.42 11.16 19.13
C GLY A 45 -8.16 9.71 19.52
N ASP A 46 -9.23 9.01 19.88
CA ASP A 46 -9.17 7.58 20.16
C ASP A 46 -9.48 6.80 18.88
N ILE A 47 -8.60 5.87 18.51
CA ILE A 47 -8.74 5.05 17.30
C ILE A 47 -8.89 3.60 17.74
N ASP A 48 -10.06 3.04 17.46
CA ASP A 48 -10.29 1.61 17.54
C ASP A 48 -9.75 0.95 16.26
N ASN A 49 -8.86 -0.03 16.42
CA ASN A 49 -8.21 -0.69 15.28
C ASN A 49 -9.19 -1.46 14.39
N GLU A 50 -10.26 -2.03 14.95
CA GLU A 50 -11.26 -2.77 14.18
C GLU A 50 -12.08 -1.80 13.32
N ILE A 51 -12.51 -0.67 13.90
CA ILE A 51 -13.23 0.38 13.16
C ILE A 51 -12.31 1.00 12.09
N PHE A 52 -11.04 1.21 12.41
CA PHE A 52 -10.04 1.73 11.47
C PHE A 52 -9.86 0.80 10.26
N GLU A 53 -9.74 -0.51 10.49
CA GLU A 53 -9.66 -1.51 9.42
C GLU A 53 -10.94 -1.55 8.58
N GLN A 54 -12.11 -1.53 9.21
CA GLN A 54 -13.40 -1.48 8.52
C GLN A 54 -13.54 -0.23 7.64
N ALA A 55 -13.12 0.94 8.14
CA ALA A 55 -13.16 2.19 7.39
C ALA A 55 -12.28 2.12 6.13
N TRP A 56 -11.05 1.61 6.26
CA TRP A 56 -10.18 1.42 5.10
C TRP A 56 -10.67 0.36 4.12
N ASN A 57 -11.25 -0.73 4.62
CA ASN A 57 -11.88 -1.73 3.77
C ASN A 57 -13.02 -1.11 2.95
N ALA A 58 -13.81 -0.20 3.53
CA ALA A 58 -14.82 0.54 2.78
C ALA A 58 -14.21 1.45 1.70
N VAL A 59 -13.10 2.14 1.99
CA VAL A 59 -12.36 2.95 1.00
C VAL A 59 -11.85 2.09 -0.16
N ILE A 60 -11.24 0.94 0.13
CA ILE A 60 -10.73 0.01 -0.90
C ILE A 60 -11.87 -0.58 -1.73
N GLN A 61 -12.99 -0.93 -1.11
CA GLN A 61 -14.16 -1.42 -1.86
C GLN A 61 -14.72 -0.36 -2.80
N GLY A 62 -14.70 0.91 -2.39
CA GLY A 62 -15.13 2.05 -3.20
C GLY A 62 -14.16 2.52 -4.28
N ASN A 63 -12.90 2.05 -4.27
CA ASN A 63 -11.86 2.48 -5.20
C ASN A 63 -11.14 1.28 -5.82
N GLU A 64 -11.40 1.03 -7.11
CA GLU A 64 -10.88 -0.13 -7.83
C GLU A 64 -9.35 -0.19 -7.87
N MET A 65 -8.68 0.96 -7.98
CA MET A 65 -7.21 1.00 -8.07
C MET A 65 -6.54 0.49 -6.80
N LEU A 66 -7.15 0.70 -5.64
CA LEU A 66 -6.64 0.17 -4.36
C LEU A 66 -6.82 -1.35 -4.21
N ARG A 67 -7.44 -2.01 -5.19
CA ARG A 67 -7.58 -3.47 -5.30
C ARG A 67 -7.07 -3.99 -6.65
N THR A 68 -6.23 -3.21 -7.34
CA THR A 68 -5.63 -3.55 -8.63
C THR A 68 -4.21 -4.07 -8.47
N MET A 69 -3.85 -5.05 -9.29
CA MET A 69 -2.48 -5.56 -9.45
C MET A 69 -2.14 -5.76 -10.92
N PHE A 70 -0.87 -5.98 -11.24
CA PHE A 70 -0.37 -5.99 -12.62
C PHE A 70 0.15 -7.37 -13.01
N ARG A 71 -0.02 -7.75 -14.28
CA ARG A 71 0.51 -8.99 -14.88
C ARG A 71 1.12 -8.67 -16.23
N TRP A 72 2.34 -9.14 -16.44
CA TRP A 72 3.09 -8.96 -17.68
C TRP A 72 3.81 -10.24 -18.12
N GLU A 73 3.88 -11.24 -17.24
CA GLU A 73 4.47 -12.54 -17.55
C GLU A 73 3.43 -13.44 -18.23
N ASN A 74 3.81 -14.08 -19.33
CA ASN A 74 2.97 -15.03 -20.08
C ASN A 74 1.65 -14.45 -20.63
N VAL A 75 1.65 -13.15 -20.93
CA VAL A 75 0.56 -12.44 -21.62
C VAL A 75 1.16 -11.66 -22.79
N GLU A 76 0.37 -11.43 -23.84
CA GLU A 76 0.84 -10.72 -25.04
C GLU A 76 1.15 -9.24 -24.74
N ASN A 77 0.29 -8.60 -23.95
CA ASN A 77 0.47 -7.23 -23.47
C ASN A 77 0.29 -7.21 -21.95
N PRO A 78 0.99 -6.32 -21.21
CA PRO A 78 0.73 -6.11 -19.79
C PRO A 78 -0.73 -5.76 -19.53
N ILE A 79 -1.27 -6.28 -18.44
CA ILE A 79 -2.65 -6.07 -18.01
C ILE A 79 -2.69 -5.69 -16.53
N GLN A 80 -3.72 -4.93 -16.18
CA GLN A 80 -4.13 -4.72 -14.80
C GLN A 80 -5.32 -5.63 -14.48
N VAL A 81 -5.30 -6.23 -13.30
CA VAL A 81 -6.31 -7.17 -12.82
C VAL A 81 -6.94 -6.55 -11.58
N VAL A 82 -8.23 -6.26 -11.69
CA VAL A 82 -9.02 -5.64 -10.62
C VAL A 82 -9.64 -6.74 -9.76
N LEU A 83 -9.29 -6.81 -8.48
CA LEU A 83 -9.80 -7.84 -7.57
C LEU A 83 -11.13 -7.45 -6.95
N LYS A 84 -12.08 -8.37 -6.79
CA LYS A 84 -13.36 -8.11 -6.12
C LYS A 84 -13.17 -7.70 -4.67
N GLU A 85 -12.41 -8.50 -3.93
CA GLU A 85 -12.10 -8.27 -2.53
C GLU A 85 -10.58 -8.31 -2.33
N HIS A 86 -10.09 -7.29 -1.64
CA HIS A 86 -8.72 -7.22 -1.16
C HIS A 86 -8.74 -6.53 0.22
N PRO A 87 -9.08 -7.26 1.29
CA PRO A 87 -9.15 -6.68 2.62
C PRO A 87 -7.76 -6.14 3.00
N LEU A 88 -7.72 -4.91 3.51
CA LEU A 88 -6.51 -4.31 4.03
C LEU A 88 -6.05 -5.08 5.26
N GLN A 89 -4.74 -5.17 5.42
CA GLN A 89 -4.11 -5.68 6.64
C GLN A 89 -3.18 -4.58 7.16
N PRO A 90 -3.72 -3.57 7.89
CA PRO A 90 -2.87 -2.50 8.41
C PRO A 90 -1.82 -3.06 9.36
N VAL A 91 -0.62 -2.50 9.30
CA VAL A 91 0.42 -2.79 10.29
C VAL A 91 0.26 -1.82 11.45
N TYR A 92 0.24 -2.33 12.68
CA TYR A 92 0.08 -1.53 13.89
C TYR A 92 1.38 -1.49 14.68
N TYR A 93 1.79 -0.29 15.10
CA TYR A 93 2.88 -0.09 16.04
C TYR A 93 2.39 0.66 17.27
N ASP A 94 2.73 0.17 18.45
CA ASP A 94 2.55 0.94 19.69
C ASP A 94 3.89 1.56 20.11
N LEU A 95 3.98 2.87 19.99
CA LEU A 95 5.12 3.69 20.40
C LEU A 95 4.75 4.59 21.59
N ALA A 96 3.57 4.41 22.18
CA ALA A 96 3.14 5.18 23.32
C ALA A 96 4.09 4.93 24.51
N GLY A 97 4.67 6.01 25.04
CA GLY A 97 5.63 5.94 26.15
C GLY A 97 7.10 6.01 25.75
N LYS A 98 7.42 6.16 24.45
CA LYS A 98 8.74 6.62 24.03
C LYS A 98 8.91 8.11 24.30
N ASP A 99 10.12 8.53 24.66
CA ASP A 99 10.49 9.94 24.68
C ASP A 99 10.49 10.52 23.25
N THR A 100 10.40 11.84 23.12
CA THR A 100 10.22 12.51 21.82
C THR A 100 11.29 12.14 20.79
N ASP A 101 12.57 12.17 21.18
CA ASP A 101 13.68 11.87 20.26
C ASP A 101 13.65 10.39 19.80
N ASP A 102 13.30 9.47 20.70
CA ASP A 102 13.17 8.05 20.38
C ASP A 102 11.93 7.75 19.54
N LEU A 103 10.86 8.53 19.70
CA LEU A 103 9.64 8.43 18.92
C LEU A 103 9.88 8.82 17.46
N GLU A 104 10.47 9.99 17.21
CA GLU A 104 10.78 10.47 15.85
C GLU A 104 11.68 9.48 15.11
N LYS A 105 12.75 9.03 15.77
CA LYS A 105 13.65 8.02 15.20
C LYS A 105 12.92 6.72 14.85
N SER A 106 12.02 6.25 15.72
CA SER A 106 11.26 5.03 15.47
C SER A 106 10.32 5.17 14.26
N LEU A 107 9.68 6.33 14.10
CA LEU A 107 8.79 6.60 12.98
C LEU A 107 9.57 6.65 11.66
N GLU A 108 10.74 7.29 11.63
CA GLU A 108 11.60 7.31 10.46
C GLU A 108 12.15 5.92 10.11
N GLU A 109 12.49 5.10 11.10
CA GLU A 109 12.89 3.70 10.87
C GLU A 109 11.73 2.87 10.28
N ILE A 110 10.50 3.07 10.74
CA ILE A 110 9.30 2.41 10.20
C ILE A 110 9.07 2.82 8.74
N LYS A 111 9.10 4.13 8.46
CA LYS A 111 8.93 4.68 7.10
C LYS A 111 10.00 4.16 6.13
N ALA A 112 11.27 4.17 6.57
CA ALA A 112 12.38 3.68 5.78
C ALA A 112 12.31 2.17 5.55
N ARG A 113 11.92 1.37 6.56
CA ARG A 113 11.71 -0.08 6.40
C ARG A 113 10.62 -0.37 5.38
N ASP A 114 9.48 0.33 5.48
CA ASP A 114 8.38 0.17 4.55
C ASP A 114 8.81 0.49 3.11
N ARG A 115 9.54 1.58 2.90
CA ARG A 115 10.15 1.94 1.59
C ARG A 115 11.07 0.84 1.07
N ASN A 116 11.95 0.32 1.92
CA ASN A 116 12.95 -0.69 1.56
C ASN A 116 12.36 -2.09 1.29
N GLU A 117 11.17 -2.41 1.81
CA GLU A 117 10.48 -3.66 1.49
C GLU A 117 10.01 -3.70 0.01
N LYS A 118 9.86 -2.52 -0.61
CA LYS A 118 9.41 -2.30 -2.00
C LYS A 118 8.03 -2.90 -2.29
N PHE A 119 7.47 -2.55 -3.44
CA PHE A 119 6.24 -3.15 -3.92
C PHE A 119 6.51 -4.24 -4.96
N ASP A 120 5.91 -5.41 -4.76
CA ASP A 120 5.74 -6.39 -5.82
C ASP A 120 4.48 -6.05 -6.61
N LEU A 121 4.61 -5.54 -7.84
CA LEU A 121 3.46 -5.16 -8.68
C LEU A 121 2.57 -6.35 -9.08
N ARG A 122 3.00 -7.59 -8.81
CA ARG A 122 2.13 -8.77 -8.94
C ARG A 122 1.14 -8.90 -7.78
N LYS A 123 1.32 -8.14 -6.70
CA LYS A 123 0.37 -7.94 -5.60
C LYS A 123 -0.22 -6.52 -5.70
N VAL A 124 -1.20 -6.23 -4.87
CA VAL A 124 -1.74 -4.87 -4.76
C VAL A 124 -0.67 -3.99 -4.09
N PRO A 125 -0.14 -2.95 -4.74
CA PRO A 125 0.97 -2.15 -4.23
C PRO A 125 0.47 -0.98 -3.39
N PHE A 126 -0.27 -1.29 -2.32
CA PHE A 126 -0.85 -0.33 -1.37
C PHE A 126 -0.72 -0.87 0.05
N ARG A 127 -0.21 -0.07 0.98
CA ARG A 127 -0.03 -0.42 2.39
C ARG A 127 -0.44 0.74 3.29
N VAL A 128 -0.97 0.41 4.46
CA VAL A 128 -1.29 1.37 5.51
C VAL A 128 -0.66 0.88 6.81
N THR A 129 -0.03 1.79 7.53
CA THR A 129 0.53 1.56 8.86
C THR A 129 -0.06 2.58 9.82
N LEU A 130 -0.49 2.14 11.01
CA LEU A 130 -0.96 3.01 12.07
C LEU A 130 -0.03 2.89 13.27
N CYS A 131 0.63 4.00 13.61
CA CYS A 131 1.52 4.11 14.75
C CYS A 131 0.81 4.87 15.87
N ARG A 132 0.59 4.24 17.03
CA ARG A 132 0.17 4.96 18.23
C ARG A 132 1.37 5.68 18.82
N THR A 133 1.32 7.00 18.87
CA THR A 133 2.44 7.87 19.31
C THR A 133 2.19 8.49 20.69
N GLY A 134 0.99 8.32 21.24
CA GLY A 134 0.61 8.73 22.58
C GLY A 134 -0.77 8.21 22.98
N LYS A 135 -1.34 8.72 24.08
CA LYS A 135 -2.63 8.25 24.59
C LYS A 135 -3.75 8.30 23.54
N GLU A 136 -3.85 9.44 22.86
CA GLU A 136 -4.86 9.78 21.82
C GLU A 136 -4.19 10.47 20.63
N LYS A 137 -2.98 10.00 20.29
CA LYS A 137 -2.17 10.53 19.20
C LYS A 137 -1.66 9.38 18.37
N TYR A 138 -1.80 9.53 17.05
CA TYR A 138 -1.38 8.53 16.09
C TYR A 138 -0.72 9.20 14.89
N GLU A 139 0.14 8.46 14.22
CA GLU A 139 0.63 8.78 12.89
C GLU A 139 0.20 7.65 11.96
N ILE A 140 -0.56 8.00 10.91
CA ILE A 140 -0.90 7.07 9.83
C ILE A 140 0.08 7.28 8.68
N ILE A 141 0.69 6.19 8.24
CA ILE A 141 1.59 6.15 7.09
C ILE A 141 0.88 5.36 5.99
N ILE A 142 0.69 6.00 4.84
CA ILE A 142 0.08 5.41 3.66
C ILE A 142 1.15 5.35 2.59
N SER A 143 1.45 4.15 2.10
CA SER A 143 2.45 3.93 1.07
C SER A 143 1.82 3.25 -0.14
N ASN A 144 2.19 3.68 -1.34
CA ASN A 144 1.72 3.07 -2.57
C ASN A 144 2.74 3.21 -3.70
N HIS A 145 2.60 2.38 -4.72
CA HIS A 145 3.29 2.62 -5.98
C HIS A 145 2.47 3.60 -6.83
N HIS A 146 3.11 4.53 -7.50
CA HIS A 146 2.47 5.56 -8.33
C HIS A 146 1.79 5.02 -9.60
N ILE A 147 1.82 3.71 -9.82
CA ILE A 147 1.19 3.03 -10.97
C ILE A 147 -0.33 2.83 -10.75
N LEU A 148 -0.78 2.97 -9.50
CA LEU A 148 -2.19 2.95 -9.12
C LEU A 148 -2.92 4.23 -9.52
#